data_AF-A0A836TJU2-F1
#
_entry.id   AF-A0A836TJU2-F1
#
_cell.length_a   1.000
_cell.length_b   1.000
_cell.length_c   1.000
_cell.angle_alpha   90.00
_cell.angle_beta   90.00
_cell.angle_gamma   90.00
#
_symmetry.space_group_name_H-M   'P 1'
#
loop_
_entity.id
_entity.type
_entity.pdbx_description
1 polymer ?
#
loop_
_entity_poly.entity_id
_entity_poly.type
_entity_poly.pdbx_seq_one_letter_code
_entity_poly.pdbx_strand_id
1 'polypeptide(L)' 'DAEKRARADFIIETDRGLMDAARQVAAIVAQLTGHEATSDRQDL' A
#
# COMPACT_ATOMS: atom_id res chain seq x y z
N ASP A 1 8.14 -9.93 -15.21
CA ASP A 1 7.69 -10.20 -13.82
C ASP A 1 8.67 -9.84 -12.71
N ALA A 2 9.88 -10.39 -12.66
CA ALA A 2 10.81 -10.11 -11.54
C ALA A 2 11.32 -8.66 -11.48
N GLU A 3 11.63 -8.05 -12.62
CA GLU A 3 12.14 -6.66 -12.69
C GLU A 3 11.09 -5.62 -12.26
N LYS A 4 9.80 -5.89 -12.53
CA LYS A 4 8.70 -5.01 -12.11
C LYS A 4 8.50 -5.08 -10.61
N ARG A 5 8.57 -6.30 -10.03
CA ARG A 5 8.50 -6.52 -8.59
C ARG A 5 9.66 -5.87 -7.84
N ALA A 6 10.86 -5.89 -8.42
CA ALA A 6 12.05 -5.30 -7.80
C ALA A 6 11.99 -3.77 -7.65
N ARG A 7 11.17 -3.08 -8.45
CA ARG A 7 11.03 -1.61 -8.43
C ARG A 7 9.71 -1.12 -7.87
N ALA A 8 8.80 -2.01 -7.51
CA ALA A 8 7.47 -1.63 -7.07
C ALA A 8 7.46 -1.37 -5.56
N ASP A 9 6.89 -0.24 -5.16
CA ASP A 9 6.63 0.06 -3.75
C ASP A 9 5.54 -0.85 -3.17
N PHE A 10 4.61 -1.29 -4.03
CA PHE A 10 3.53 -2.21 -3.66
C PHE A 10 3.25 -3.23 -4.77
N ILE A 11 2.94 -4.47 -4.38
CA ILE A 11 2.53 -5.56 -5.27
C ILE A 11 1.18 -6.07 -4.77
N ILE A 12 0.21 -6.23 -5.69
CA ILE A 12 -1.10 -6.80 -5.40
C ILE A 12 -1.22 -8.10 -6.21
N GLU A 13 -1.40 -9.21 -5.53
CA GLU A 13 -1.63 -10.51 -6.16
C GLU A 13 -3.14 -10.75 -6.31
N THR A 14 -3.60 -10.99 -7.55
CA THR A 14 -5.04 -11.09 -7.90
C THR A 14 -5.49 -12.52 -8.19
N ASP A 15 -4.60 -13.49 -8.07
CA ASP A 15 -4.83 -14.91 -8.34
C ASP A 15 -5.75 -15.60 -7.32
N ARG A 16 -5.92 -15.01 -6.13
CA ARG A 16 -6.79 -15.53 -5.05
C ARG A 16 -8.21 -14.97 -5.07
N GLY A 17 -8.56 -14.19 -6.10
CA GLY A 17 -9.89 -13.63 -6.30
C GLY A 17 -10.08 -12.21 -5.73
N LEU A 18 -11.21 -11.60 -6.12
CA LEU A 18 -11.45 -10.16 -5.97
C LEU A 18 -11.42 -9.67 -4.51
N MET A 19 -11.95 -10.47 -3.58
CA MET A 19 -12.01 -10.09 -2.17
C MET A 19 -10.62 -10.02 -1.53
N ASP A 20 -9.69 -10.89 -1.95
CA ASP A 20 -8.32 -10.88 -1.43
C ASP A 20 -7.55 -9.67 -1.98
N ALA A 21 -7.70 -9.38 -3.27
CA ALA A 21 -7.14 -8.18 -3.89
C ALA A 21 -7.66 -6.89 -3.23
N ALA A 22 -8.97 -6.81 -2.95
CA ALA A 22 -9.57 -5.66 -2.27
C ALA A 22 -9.01 -5.45 -0.85
N ARG A 23 -8.72 -6.54 -0.13
CA ARG A 23 -8.08 -6.48 1.20
C ARG A 23 -6.65 -5.95 1.12
N GLN A 24 -5.88 -6.40 0.14
CA GLN A 24 -4.49 -5.93 -0.08
C GLN A 24 -4.48 -4.43 -0.41
N VAL A 25 -5.39 -3.96 -1.27
CA VAL A 25 -5.56 -2.53 -1.59
C VAL A 25 -5.92 -1.72 -0.35
N ALA A 26 -6.87 -2.19 0.47
CA ALA A 26 -7.29 -1.47 1.68
C ALA A 26 -6.13 -1.29 2.68
N ALA A 27 -5.24 -2.29 2.80
CA ALA A 27 -4.06 -2.19 3.65
C ALA A 27 -3.05 -1.14 3.15
N ILE A 28 -2.82 -1.07 1.83
CA ILE A 28 -1.96 -0.06 1.22
C ILE A 28 -2.53 1.34 1.45
N VAL A 29 -3.84 1.51 1.22
CA VAL A 29 -4.52 2.80 1.44
C VAL A 29 -4.38 3.23 2.90
N ALA A 30 -4.60 2.33 3.86
CA ALA A 30 -4.44 2.63 5.29
C ALA A 30 -3.00 3.02 5.65
N GLN A 31 -1.98 2.41 5.02
CA GLN A 31 -0.59 2.79 5.23
C GLN A 31 -0.28 4.20 4.73
N LEU A 32 -0.81 4.55 3.55
CA LEU A 32 -0.61 5.86 2.92
C LEU A 32 -1.36 6.97 3.67
N THR A 33 -2.60 6.72 4.07
CA THR A 33 -3.42 7.71 4.79
C THR A 33 -3.08 7.79 6.28
N GLY A 34 -2.57 6.72 6.87
CA GLY A 34 -2.11 6.69 8.26
C GLY A 34 -0.78 7.41 8.50
N HIS A 35 0.05 7.59 7.45
CA HIS A 35 1.31 8.34 7.53
C HIS A 35 1.12 9.88 7.51
N GLU A 36 -0.02 10.42 7.06
CA GLU A 36 -0.24 11.87 7.06
C GLU A 36 -0.45 12.46 8.46
N ALA A 37 -0.83 11.66 9.46
CA ALA A 37 -1.17 12.19 10.78
C ALA A 37 0.03 12.60 11.65
N THR A 38 1.27 12.27 11.27
CA THR A 38 2.47 12.54 12.11
C THR A 38 3.43 13.58 11.51
N SER A 39 3.26 14.01 10.25
CA SER A 39 4.17 14.97 9.62
C SER A 39 3.75 16.45 9.72
N ASP A 40 2.54 16.76 10.22
CA ASP A 40 2.01 18.14 10.28
C ASP A 40 2.17 18.82 11.66
N ARG A 41 2.96 18.22 12.57
CA ARG A 41 3.19 18.78 13.92
C ARG A 41 4.61 18.52 14.43
N GLN A 42 5.63 18.76 13.60
CA GLN A 42 7.03 18.82 14.07
C GLN A 42 7.75 20.05 13.55
N ASP A 43 7.11 21.22 13.61
CA ASP A 43 7.76 22.53 13.41
C ASP A 43 7.26 23.53 14.46
N LEU A 44 7.48 23.25 15.75
CA LEU A 44 7.26 24.22 16.83
C LEU A 44 8.43 24.27 17.81
#